data_AF-A0A9J6RJR9-F1
#
_entry.id   AF-A0A9J6RJR9-F1
#
_cell.length_a   1.000
_cell.length_b   1.000
_cell.length_c   1.000
_cell.angle_alpha   90.00
_cell.angle_beta   90.00
_cell.angle_gamma   90.00
#
_symmetry.space_group_name_H-M   'P 1'
#
loop_
_entity.id
_entity.type
_entity.pdbx_description
1 polymer ?
#
loop_
_entity_poly.entity_id
_entity_poly.type
_entity_poly.pdbx_seq_one_letter_code
_entity_poly.pdbx_strand_id
1 'polypeptide(L)'
;MTSWNYRIIKKTDPLNNEQVYQVHEVYYSSNGAIECWNDNPVEPMGVNTAGLRNDIQAFLSAFRLPAMQQQIINGRHTLVEEQLPANKPDSYNDYQQKTERAISYINQILGNNLILKKDPALRQAFEKVDLALHDLKNLAAAEHQALISPLKSSG
;
A
#
# COMPACT_ATOMS: atom_id res chain seq x y z
N MET A 1 -6.16 -9.61 -20.63
CA MET A 1 -7.46 -10.01 -20.05
C MET A 1 -8.04 -8.79 -19.36
N THR A 2 -9.36 -8.63 -19.34
CA THR A 2 -10.02 -7.57 -18.55
C THR A 2 -10.11 -8.00 -17.08
N SER A 3 -10.13 -7.05 -16.14
CA SER A 3 -10.12 -7.38 -14.71
C SER A 3 -10.83 -6.33 -13.85
N TRP A 4 -11.42 -6.78 -12.76
CA TRP A 4 -11.87 -5.92 -11.65
C TRP A 4 -10.82 -5.90 -10.55
N ASN A 5 -10.62 -4.75 -9.94
CA ASN A 5 -9.74 -4.61 -8.78
C ASN A 5 -10.32 -3.61 -7.78
N TYR A 6 -10.04 -3.81 -6.49
CA TYR A 6 -10.37 -2.83 -5.47
C TYR A 6 -9.34 -1.70 -5.48
N ARG A 7 -9.81 -0.45 -5.48
CA ARG A 7 -8.98 0.75 -5.37
C ARG A 7 -9.53 1.67 -4.29
N ILE A 8 -8.63 2.40 -3.64
CA ILE A 8 -9.01 3.51 -2.77
C ILE A 8 -9.30 4.73 -3.65
N ILE A 9 -10.50 5.29 -3.55
CA ILE A 9 -10.85 6.57 -4.18
C ILE A 9 -11.05 7.60 -3.06
N LYS A 10 -10.38 8.74 -3.23
CA LYS A 10 -10.47 9.92 -2.39
C LYS A 10 -11.53 10.86 -2.95
N LYS A 11 -12.47 11.28 -2.11
CA LYS A 11 -13.52 12.26 -2.43
C LYS A 11 -13.59 13.33 -1.32
N THR A 12 -14.03 14.52 -1.69
CA THR A 12 -14.38 15.57 -0.70
C THR A 12 -15.85 15.40 -0.34
N ASP A 13 -16.14 15.25 0.96
CA ASP A 13 -17.51 15.20 1.46
C ASP A 13 -18.18 16.57 1.24
N PRO A 14 -19.33 16.63 0.55
CA PRO A 14 -20.00 17.90 0.26
C PRO A 14 -20.60 18.60 1.50
N LEU A 15 -20.84 17.88 2.61
CA LEU A 15 -21.49 18.42 3.80
C LEU A 15 -20.51 19.17 4.72
N ASN A 16 -19.32 18.62 4.92
CA ASN A 16 -18.33 19.16 5.87
C ASN A 16 -16.99 19.54 5.21
N ASN A 17 -16.86 19.32 3.89
CA ASN A 17 -15.64 19.57 3.11
C ASN A 17 -14.41 18.76 3.58
N GLU A 18 -14.64 17.65 4.29
CA GLU A 18 -13.59 16.73 4.72
C GLU A 18 -13.19 15.76 3.60
N GLN A 19 -11.96 15.24 3.68
CA GLN A 19 -11.49 14.22 2.75
C GLN A 19 -11.89 12.84 3.24
N VAL A 20 -12.59 12.09 2.39
CA VAL A 20 -13.02 10.72 2.67
C VAL A 20 -12.31 9.77 1.71
N TYR A 21 -11.84 8.64 2.23
CA TYR A 21 -11.18 7.58 1.48
C TYR A 21 -12.06 6.35 1.52
N GLN A 22 -12.42 5.83 0.36
CA GLN A 22 -13.38 4.74 0.26
C GLN A 22 -12.89 3.65 -0.71
N VAL A 23 -13.31 2.41 -0.48
CA VAL A 23 -12.99 1.29 -1.37
C VAL A 23 -14.02 1.24 -2.50
N HIS A 24 -13.54 1.15 -3.74
CA HIS A 24 -14.34 1.06 -4.95
C HIS A 24 -13.88 -0.10 -5.82
N GLU A 25 -14.80 -0.64 -6.61
CA GLU A 25 -14.49 -1.58 -7.67
C GLU A 25 -14.17 -0.81 -8.96
N VAL A 26 -12.99 -1.06 -9.51
CA VAL A 26 -12.50 -0.42 -10.74
C VAL A 26 -12.29 -1.49 -11.81
N TYR A 27 -12.89 -1.27 -12.97
CA TYR A 27 -12.77 -2.14 -14.12
C TYR A 27 -11.67 -1.67 -15.06
N TYR A 28 -10.79 -2.60 -15.40
CA TYR A 28 -9.68 -2.41 -16.30
C TYR A 28 -9.90 -3.21 -17.58
N SER A 29 -9.71 -2.53 -18.71
CA SER A 29 -9.71 -3.16 -20.03
C SER A 29 -8.50 -4.09 -20.21
N SER A 30 -8.45 -4.81 -21.33
CA SER A 30 -7.36 -5.72 -21.63
C SER A 30 -5.99 -5.04 -21.79
N ASN A 31 -5.95 -3.72 -22.01
CA ASN A 31 -4.70 -2.95 -22.11
C ASN A 31 -4.31 -2.29 -20.77
N GLY A 32 -5.07 -2.51 -19.70
CA GLY A 32 -4.83 -1.92 -18.38
C GLY A 32 -5.38 -0.51 -18.18
N ALA A 33 -6.10 0.05 -19.15
CA ALA A 33 -6.82 1.32 -18.96
C ALA A 33 -8.09 1.13 -18.12
N ILE A 34 -8.40 2.11 -17.27
CA ILE A 34 -9.65 2.17 -16.50
C ILE A 34 -10.79 2.55 -17.46
N GLU A 35 -11.83 1.73 -17.52
CA GLU A 35 -13.02 2.05 -18.31
C GLU A 35 -14.19 2.51 -17.44
N CYS A 36 -14.36 1.94 -16.25
CA CYS A 36 -15.40 2.35 -15.31
C CYS A 36 -15.06 1.97 -13.87
N TRP A 37 -15.83 2.53 -12.93
CA TRP A 37 -15.81 2.21 -11.51
C TRP A 37 -17.22 2.40 -10.94
N ASN A 38 -17.49 1.79 -9.80
CA ASN A 38 -18.76 1.99 -9.11
C ASN A 38 -18.87 3.41 -8.51
N ASP A 39 -20.06 3.98 -8.58
CA ASP A 39 -20.30 5.35 -8.08
C ASP A 39 -20.24 5.42 -6.54
N ASN A 40 -20.89 4.43 -5.91
CA ASN A 40 -20.89 4.24 -4.46
C ASN A 40 -19.77 3.29 -4.03
N PRO A 41 -19.18 3.50 -2.84
CA PRO A 41 -18.17 2.59 -2.31
C PRO A 41 -18.77 1.22 -2.00
N VAL A 42 -17.94 0.18 -2.05
CA VAL A 42 -18.37 -1.17 -1.67
C VAL A 42 -18.36 -1.35 -0.15
N GLU A 43 -19.37 -2.05 0.35
CA GLU A 43 -19.44 -2.51 1.74
C GLU A 43 -19.03 -3.99 1.80
N PRO A 44 -18.26 -4.41 2.82
CA PRO A 44 -17.87 -5.80 2.95
C PRO A 44 -19.11 -6.66 3.28
N MET A 45 -19.25 -7.79 2.61
CA MET A 45 -20.40 -8.67 2.76
C MET A 45 -19.98 -10.14 2.90
N GLY A 46 -20.71 -10.89 3.73
CA GLY A 46 -20.53 -12.34 3.82
C GLY A 46 -21.77 -13.03 4.38
N VAL A 47 -22.06 -14.24 3.88
CA VAL A 47 -23.15 -15.09 4.38
C VAL A 47 -22.87 -15.69 5.76
N ASN A 48 -21.64 -15.50 6.27
CA ASN A 48 -21.19 -15.84 7.61
C ASN A 48 -19.93 -15.02 7.96
N THR A 49 -19.47 -15.12 9.20
CA THR A 49 -18.32 -14.34 9.70
C THR A 49 -17.00 -14.66 9.00
N ALA A 50 -16.82 -15.90 8.54
CA ALA A 50 -15.62 -16.28 7.77
C ALA A 50 -15.64 -15.67 6.36
N GLY A 51 -16.81 -15.71 5.69
CA GLY A 51 -17.01 -15.05 4.40
C GLY A 51 -16.79 -13.54 4.47
N LEU A 52 -17.36 -12.89 5.48
CA LEU A 52 -17.18 -11.45 5.71
C LEU A 52 -15.70 -11.12 5.95
N ARG A 53 -14.98 -11.94 6.73
CA ARG A 53 -13.55 -11.78 6.95
C ARG A 53 -12.76 -11.88 5.64
N ASN A 54 -13.09 -12.83 4.77
CA ASN A 54 -12.43 -12.98 3.47
C ASN A 54 -12.64 -11.75 2.59
N ASP A 55 -13.84 -11.17 2.60
CA ASP A 55 -14.16 -9.97 1.81
C ASP A 55 -13.40 -8.74 2.32
N ILE A 56 -13.35 -8.55 3.65
CA ILE A 56 -12.52 -7.51 4.27
C ILE A 56 -11.04 -7.69 3.89
N GLN A 57 -10.53 -8.93 3.91
CA GLN A 57 -9.14 -9.22 3.50
C GLN A 57 -8.91 -8.93 2.01
N ALA A 58 -9.91 -9.14 1.16
CA ALA A 58 -9.84 -8.75 -0.25
C ALA A 58 -9.75 -7.23 -0.39
N PHE A 59 -10.53 -6.46 0.37
CA PHE A 59 -10.47 -4.98 0.33
C PHE A 59 -9.10 -4.44 0.79
N LEU A 60 -8.41 -5.14 1.69
CA LEU A 60 -7.04 -4.76 2.08
C LEU A 60 -6.07 -4.77 0.89
N SER A 61 -6.37 -5.48 -0.21
CA SER A 61 -5.53 -5.42 -1.42
C SER A 61 -5.54 -4.04 -2.08
N ALA A 62 -6.56 -3.22 -1.85
CA ALA A 62 -6.67 -1.87 -2.42
C ALA A 62 -5.52 -0.95 -1.97
N PHE A 63 -5.00 -1.16 -0.75
CA PHE A 63 -3.89 -0.39 -0.19
C PHE A 63 -2.52 -0.72 -0.79
N ARG A 64 -2.43 -1.73 -1.66
CA ARG A 64 -1.18 -2.08 -2.38
C ARG A 64 -0.88 -1.10 -3.51
N LEU A 65 -1.83 -0.25 -3.88
CA LEU A 65 -1.72 0.70 -4.97
C LEU A 65 -2.06 2.11 -4.45
N PRO A 66 -1.57 3.18 -5.10
CA PRO A 66 -1.86 4.55 -4.69
C PRO A 66 -3.37 4.83 -4.61
N ALA A 67 -3.79 5.75 -3.74
CA ALA A 67 -5.17 6.24 -3.77
C ALA A 67 -5.42 6.97 -5.10
N MET A 68 -6.68 7.01 -5.53
CA MET A 68 -7.11 7.68 -6.76
C MET A 68 -7.98 8.88 -6.44
N GLN A 69 -8.02 9.84 -7.35
CA GLN A 69 -8.94 10.97 -7.31
C GLN A 69 -9.63 11.12 -8.66
N GLN A 70 -10.91 11.50 -8.62
CA GLN A 70 -11.68 11.80 -9.82
C GLN A 70 -11.34 13.21 -10.31
N GLN A 71 -11.03 13.31 -11.59
CA GLN A 71 -10.77 14.57 -12.29
C GLN A 71 -11.63 14.65 -13.56
N ILE A 72 -11.85 15.87 -14.05
CA ILE A 72 -12.47 16.09 -15.36
C ILE A 72 -11.36 16.37 -16.35
N ILE A 73 -11.15 15.45 -17.29
CA ILE A 73 -10.17 15.55 -18.37
C ILE A 73 -10.93 15.50 -19.69
N ASN A 74 -10.80 16.54 -20.51
CA ASN A 74 -11.52 16.66 -21.79
C ASN A 74 -13.04 16.45 -21.66
N GLY A 75 -13.65 16.98 -20.59
CA GLY A 75 -15.09 16.86 -20.31
C GLY A 75 -15.54 15.48 -19.82
N ARG A 76 -14.61 14.55 -19.56
CA ARG A 76 -14.91 13.20 -19.05
C ARG A 76 -14.35 13.01 -17.65
N HIS A 77 -15.12 12.36 -16.78
CA HIS A 77 -14.61 11.90 -15.50
C HIS A 77 -13.54 10.83 -15.72
N THR A 78 -12.40 11.01 -15.07
CA THR A 78 -11.24 10.10 -15.15
C THR A 78 -10.67 9.91 -13.75
N LEU A 79 -10.32 8.68 -13.38
CA LEU A 79 -9.56 8.41 -12.16
C LEU A 79 -8.08 8.58 -12.43
N VAL A 80 -7.41 9.35 -11.58
CA VAL A 80 -5.97 9.61 -11.64
C VAL A 80 -5.36 9.20 -10.32
N GLU A 81 -4.25 8.45 -10.38
CA GLU A 81 -3.50 8.05 -9.19
C GLU A 81 -2.86 9.25 -8.50
N GLU A 82 -2.91 9.25 -7.16
CA GLU A 82 -2.18 10.19 -6.34
C GLU A 82 -0.68 10.02 -6.62
N GLN A 83 -0.03 11.15 -6.91
CA GLN A 83 1.39 11.19 -7.20
C GLN A 83 2.17 11.51 -5.94
N LEU A 84 3.35 10.90 -5.80
CA LEU A 84 4.30 11.33 -4.78
C LEU A 84 4.64 12.81 -5.00
N PRO A 85 4.51 13.68 -3.98
CA PRO A 85 4.94 15.06 -4.11
C PRO A 85 6.44 15.11 -4.41
N ALA A 86 6.85 15.92 -5.40
CA ALA A 86 8.19 15.92 -6.00
C ALA A 86 9.37 16.11 -5.03
N ASN A 87 9.16 16.55 -3.79
CA ASN A 87 10.20 16.78 -2.79
C ASN A 87 9.69 16.50 -1.37
N LYS A 88 9.59 15.22 -0.97
CA LYS A 88 9.30 14.86 0.42
C LYS A 88 10.24 13.77 0.94
N PRO A 89 11.34 14.16 1.63
CA PRO A 89 12.10 13.24 2.49
C PRO A 89 11.20 12.41 3.42
N ASP A 90 10.07 12.99 3.87
CA ASP A 90 9.07 12.31 4.70
C ASP A 90 8.58 10.95 4.14
N SER A 91 8.58 10.76 2.82
CA SER A 91 8.12 9.50 2.20
C SER A 91 9.05 8.34 2.52
N TYR A 92 10.36 8.59 2.54
CA TYR A 92 11.35 7.58 2.89
C TYR A 92 11.33 7.26 4.39
N ASN A 93 11.12 8.28 5.22
CA ASN A 93 10.94 8.09 6.66
C ASN A 93 9.67 7.27 6.99
N ASP A 94 8.53 7.59 6.35
CA ASP A 94 7.30 6.79 6.49
C ASP A 94 7.52 5.34 6.04
N TYR A 95 8.20 5.13 4.91
CA TYR A 95 8.54 3.80 4.42
C TYR A 95 9.44 3.03 5.40
N GLN A 96 10.44 3.69 5.98
CA GLN A 96 11.32 3.13 7.00
C GLN A 96 10.51 2.69 8.23
N GLN A 97 9.61 3.53 8.74
CA GLN A 97 8.74 3.22 9.88
C GLN A 97 7.77 2.07 9.57
N LYS A 98 7.22 2.01 8.35
CA LYS A 98 6.38 0.89 7.90
C LYS A 98 7.17 -0.41 7.86
N THR A 99 8.41 -0.37 7.36
CA THR A 99 9.28 -1.54 7.30
C THR A 99 9.64 -2.04 8.70
N GLU A 100 9.93 -1.12 9.63
CA GLU A 100 10.18 -1.46 11.05
C GLU A 100 8.99 -2.19 11.68
N ARG A 101 7.77 -1.68 11.48
CA ARG A 101 6.54 -2.34 11.96
C ARG A 101 6.37 -3.72 11.34
N ALA A 102 6.65 -3.88 10.05
CA ALA A 102 6.55 -5.16 9.36
C ALA A 102 7.54 -6.20 9.92
N ILE A 103 8.79 -5.80 10.16
CA ILE A 103 9.81 -6.64 10.82
C ILE A 103 9.30 -7.11 12.19
N SER A 104 8.80 -6.18 13.02
CA SER A 104 8.26 -6.49 14.34
C SER A 104 7.12 -7.52 14.28
N TYR A 105 6.15 -7.33 13.39
CA TYR A 105 5.03 -8.27 13.22
C TYR A 105 5.49 -9.65 12.78
N ILE A 106 6.37 -9.74 11.78
CA ILE A 106 6.87 -11.03 11.27
C ILE A 106 7.64 -11.77 12.37
N ASN A 107 8.50 -11.07 13.11
CA ASN A 107 9.24 -11.64 14.23
C ASN A 107 8.32 -12.14 15.35
N GLN A 108 7.27 -11.38 15.69
CA GLN A 108 6.29 -11.78 16.70
C GLN A 108 5.49 -13.01 16.29
N ILE A 109 5.02 -13.08 15.04
CA ILE A 109 4.12 -14.14 14.56
C ILE A 109 4.87 -15.42 14.18
N LEU A 110 6.02 -15.30 13.53
CA LEU A 110 6.76 -16.44 12.97
C LEU A 110 8.09 -16.71 13.70
N GLY A 111 8.82 -15.66 14.08
CA GLY A 111 10.19 -15.76 14.61
C GLY A 111 10.31 -16.53 15.93
N ASN A 112 9.25 -16.56 16.73
CA ASN A 112 9.21 -17.26 18.02
C ASN A 112 8.71 -18.72 17.92
N ASN A 113 8.42 -19.22 16.72
CA ASN A 113 7.89 -20.55 16.55
C ASN A 113 8.97 -21.63 16.78
N LEU A 114 8.68 -22.61 17.65
CA LEU A 114 9.60 -23.71 17.98
C LEU A 114 10.01 -24.55 16.77
N ILE A 115 9.23 -24.56 15.68
CA ILE A 115 9.60 -25.26 14.45
C ILE A 115 10.91 -24.73 13.85
N LEU A 116 11.20 -23.43 14.01
CA LEU A 116 12.46 -22.82 13.54
C LEU A 116 13.68 -23.35 14.29
N LYS A 117 13.52 -23.91 15.50
CA LYS A 117 14.61 -24.59 16.21
C LYS A 117 14.85 -26.02 15.72
N LYS A 118 13.82 -26.63 15.13
CA LYS A 118 13.82 -28.04 14.72
C LYS A 118 14.13 -28.23 13.24
N ASP A 119 13.82 -27.24 12.40
CA ASP A 119 14.02 -27.27 10.95
C ASP A 119 15.03 -26.18 10.53
N PRO A 120 16.30 -26.54 10.27
CA PRO A 120 17.33 -25.60 9.85
C PRO A 120 17.05 -24.93 8.50
N ALA A 121 16.38 -25.63 7.57
CA ALA A 121 16.06 -25.08 6.26
C ALA A 121 15.00 -23.98 6.38
N LEU A 122 13.97 -24.22 7.20
CA LEU A 122 12.95 -23.21 7.50
C LEU A 122 13.53 -22.03 8.28
N ARG A 123 14.43 -22.29 9.24
CA ARG A 123 15.18 -21.25 9.96
C ARG A 123 15.95 -20.35 9.01
N GLN A 124 16.72 -20.95 8.09
CA GLN A 124 17.49 -20.21 7.10
C GLN A 124 16.58 -19.40 6.16
N ALA A 125 15.44 -19.96 5.75
CA ALA A 125 14.47 -19.23 4.93
C ALA A 125 13.91 -18.01 5.67
N PHE A 126 13.57 -18.15 6.96
CA PHE A 126 13.11 -17.05 7.80
C PHE A 126 14.18 -15.96 7.96
N GLU A 127 15.44 -16.34 8.23
CA GLU A 127 16.56 -15.40 8.35
C GLU A 127 16.80 -14.60 7.06
N LYS A 128 16.60 -15.21 5.88
CA LYS A 128 16.66 -14.48 4.60
C LYS A 128 15.56 -13.42 4.47
N VAL A 129 14.35 -13.70 4.97
CA VAL A 129 13.26 -12.72 4.97
C VAL A 129 13.58 -11.57 5.93
N ASP A 130 14.07 -11.89 7.13
CA ASP A 130 14.47 -10.88 8.12
C ASP A 130 15.58 -9.96 7.57
N LEU A 131 16.62 -10.54 6.95
CA LEU A 131 17.69 -9.77 6.29
C LEU A 131 17.15 -8.87 5.17
N ALA A 132 16.31 -9.40 4.28
CA ALA A 132 15.75 -8.62 3.18
C ALA A 132 14.92 -7.41 3.65
N LEU A 133 14.19 -7.54 4.77
CA LEU A 133 13.44 -6.44 5.36
C LEU A 133 14.35 -5.38 5.99
N HIS A 134 15.44 -5.81 6.66
CA HIS A 134 16.45 -4.88 7.16
C HIS A 134 17.17 -4.14 6.03
N ASP A 135 17.48 -4.82 4.92
CA ASP A 135 18.08 -4.20 3.74
C ASP A 135 17.16 -3.14 3.13
N LEU A 136 15.85 -3.43 3.01
CA LEU A 136 14.84 -2.46 2.56
C LEU A 136 14.80 -1.21 3.46
N LYS A 137 14.81 -1.42 4.79
CA LYS A 137 14.82 -0.32 5.77
C LYS A 137 16.08 0.54 5.63
N ASN A 138 17.25 -0.09 5.52
CA ASN A 138 18.54 0.59 5.41
C ASN A 138 18.66 1.38 4.11
N LEU A 139 18.18 0.82 2.99
CA LEU A 139 18.13 1.51 1.72
C LEU A 139 17.27 2.77 1.79
N ALA A 140 16.06 2.66 2.36
CA ALA A 140 15.19 3.84 2.54
C ALA A 140 15.85 4.92 3.42
N ALA A 141 16.57 4.53 4.48
CA ALA A 141 17.30 5.46 5.34
C ALA A 141 18.46 6.16 4.60
N ALA A 142 19.20 5.43 3.75
CA ALA A 142 20.28 5.99 2.95
C ALA A 142 19.76 7.02 1.93
N GLU A 143 18.67 6.70 1.22
CA GLU A 143 18.02 7.62 0.27
C GLU A 143 17.49 8.87 0.99
N HIS A 144 16.86 8.69 2.16
CA HIS A 144 16.43 9.80 3.00
C HIS A 144 17.61 10.73 3.36
N GLN A 145 18.73 10.15 3.81
CA GLN A 145 19.93 10.90 4.17
C GLN A 145 20.52 11.66 2.98
N ALA A 146 20.55 11.05 1.79
CA ALA A 146 21.04 11.70 0.57
C ALA A 146 20.21 12.93 0.20
N LEU A 147 18.88 12.88 0.37
CA LEU A 147 17.98 13.98 0.07
C LEU A 147 18.07 15.15 1.05
N ILE A 148 18.40 14.91 2.31
CA ILE A 148 18.51 15.97 3.35
C ILE A 148 19.94 16.52 3.51
N SER A 149 20.94 15.91 2.86
CA SER A 149 22.34 16.35 2.95
C SER A 149 22.88 17.26 1.83
N PRO A 150 22.10 17.95 0.96
CA PRO A 150 22.71 18.75 -0.09
C PRO A 150 23.25 20.05 0.52
N LEU A 151 24.58 20.12 0.72
CA LEU A 151 25.48 21.28 0.90
C LEU A 151 26.56 21.03 1.98
N LYS A 152 27.54 20.16 1.69
CA LYS A 152 28.88 20.20 2.31
C LYS A 152 29.96 19.89 1.27
N SER A 153 29.96 20.60 0.15
CA SER A 153 31.10 20.59 -0.79
C SER A 153 31.08 21.83 -1.69
N SER A 154 31.18 22.99 -1.09
CA SER A 154 31.58 24.23 -1.77
C SER A 154 32.04 25.22 -0.70
N GLY A 155 33.29 25.05 -0.28
CA GLY A 155 34.03 25.86 0.66
C GLY A 155 35.51 25.53 0.54
#